data_AF-A0A0G4F7C5-F1
#
_entry.id   AF-A0A0G4F7C5-F1
#
_cell.length_a   1.000
_cell.length_b   1.000
_cell.length_c   1.000
_cell.angle_alpha   90.00
_cell.angle_beta   90.00
_cell.angle_gamma   90.00
#
_symmetry.space_group_name_H-M   'P 1'
#
loop_
_entity.id
_entity.type
_entity.pdbx_description
1 polymer ?
#
loop_
_entity_poly.entity_id
_entity_poly.type
_entity_poly.pdbx_seq_one_letter_code
_entity_poly.pdbx_strand_id
1 'polypeptide(L)'
;MAPPYYIQPWLKLPKPYIPPAKGEELVDPRKKLEPICVAKCSAWVNKYNDCVTRVRARTDGKGDCQSQYEKLGECIDWCLCKQGRLFDYLK
;
A
#
# COMPACT_ATOMS: atom_id res chain seq x y z
N MET A 1 -3.31 -21.77 9.66
CA MET A 1 -4.63 -21.35 10.19
C MET A 1 -4.37 -20.23 11.20
N ALA A 2 -4.51 -18.96 10.81
CA ALA A 2 -4.33 -17.85 11.76
C ALA A 2 -5.57 -17.80 12.68
N PRO A 3 -5.42 -17.66 14.01
CA PRO A 3 -6.57 -17.63 14.90
C PRO A 3 -7.42 -16.38 14.63
N PRO A 4 -8.76 -16.49 14.67
CA PRO A 4 -9.63 -15.34 14.63
C PRO A 4 -9.27 -14.41 15.79
N TYR A 5 -9.19 -13.14 15.50
CA TYR A 5 -8.87 -11.98 16.35
C TYR A 5 -9.71 -11.91 17.64
N TYR A 6 -9.58 -12.87 18.55
CA TYR A 6 -10.19 -12.78 19.87
C TYR A 6 -9.31 -11.88 20.73
N ILE A 7 -9.79 -10.65 20.90
CA ILE A 7 -9.20 -9.70 21.83
C ILE A 7 -9.38 -10.27 23.23
N GLN A 8 -8.27 -10.53 23.91
CA GLN A 8 -8.32 -11.09 25.25
C GLN A 8 -9.04 -10.12 26.20
N PRO A 9 -9.86 -10.58 27.15
CA PRO A 9 -10.66 -9.71 28.03
C PRO A 9 -9.85 -8.70 28.84
N TRP A 10 -8.57 -9.00 29.09
CA TRP A 10 -7.64 -8.14 29.82
C TRP A 10 -6.86 -7.15 28.93
N LEU A 11 -7.00 -7.25 27.60
CA LEU A 11 -6.32 -6.36 26.67
C LEU A 11 -7.06 -5.02 26.60
N LYS A 12 -6.52 -4.00 27.28
CA LYS A 12 -7.00 -2.63 27.16
C LYS A 12 -6.65 -2.10 25.76
N LEU A 13 -7.62 -2.12 24.86
CA LEU A 13 -7.48 -1.52 23.54
C LEU A 13 -7.37 0.01 23.66
N PRO A 14 -6.57 0.66 22.81
CA PRO A 14 -6.60 2.11 22.69
C PRO A 14 -8.02 2.57 22.27
N LYS A 15 -8.47 3.69 22.85
CA LYS A 15 -9.88 4.11 22.85
C LYS A 15 -10.51 4.58 21.51
N PRO A 16 -9.87 4.55 20.33
CA PRO A 16 -10.62 4.61 19.08
C PRO A 16 -10.79 3.25 18.37
N TYR A 17 -10.20 2.15 18.87
CA TYR A 17 -10.32 0.86 18.17
C TYR A 17 -11.74 0.27 18.30
N ILE A 18 -12.46 0.26 17.19
CA ILE A 18 -13.76 -0.42 17.04
C ILE A 18 -13.49 -1.75 16.33
N PRO A 19 -13.65 -2.90 17.01
CA PRO A 19 -13.49 -4.19 16.36
C PRO A 19 -14.54 -4.36 15.25
N PRO A 20 -14.16 -4.93 14.09
CA PRO A 20 -15.12 -5.15 13.01
C PRO A 20 -16.23 -6.12 13.45
N ALA A 21 -17.44 -5.90 12.93
CA ALA A 21 -18.59 -6.77 13.21
C ALA A 21 -18.30 -8.21 12.76
N LYS A 22 -18.96 -9.18 13.41
CA LYS A 22 -18.73 -10.61 13.15
C LYS A 22 -19.03 -10.95 11.69
N GLY A 23 -17.98 -11.17 10.89
CA GLY A 23 -18.06 -11.49 9.46
C GLY A 23 -17.64 -10.37 8.51
N GLU A 24 -17.40 -9.14 9.00
CA GLU A 24 -16.85 -8.05 8.20
C GLU A 24 -15.33 -8.00 8.34
N GLU A 25 -14.59 -8.01 7.23
CA GLU A 25 -13.14 -7.83 7.24
C GLU A 25 -12.81 -6.34 7.27
N LEU A 26 -11.98 -5.91 8.22
CA LEU A 26 -11.49 -4.54 8.28
C LEU A 26 -10.57 -4.28 7.08
N VAL A 27 -11.07 -3.56 6.08
CA VAL A 27 -10.28 -3.19 4.89
C VAL A 27 -9.49 -1.92 5.17
N ASP A 28 -8.16 -2.01 5.05
CA ASP A 28 -7.27 -0.86 5.13
C ASP A 28 -7.71 0.26 4.16
N PRO A 29 -7.98 1.49 4.66
CA PRO A 29 -8.28 2.64 3.82
C PRO A 29 -7.24 2.89 2.72
N ARG A 30 -5.97 2.54 2.95
CA ARG A 30 -4.90 2.62 1.95
C ARG A 30 -5.27 1.88 0.67
N LYS A 31 -5.81 0.66 0.77
CA LYS A 31 -6.18 -0.16 -0.41
C LYS A 31 -7.24 0.52 -1.28
N LYS A 32 -8.11 1.33 -0.69
CA LYS A 32 -9.13 2.10 -1.43
C LYS A 32 -8.55 3.32 -2.13
N LEU A 33 -7.55 3.97 -1.51
CA LEU A 33 -6.95 5.22 -1.99
C LEU A 33 -5.80 5.00 -2.98
N GLU A 34 -5.10 3.88 -2.85
CA GLU A 34 -3.96 3.49 -3.68
C GLU A 34 -4.24 3.56 -5.19
N PRO A 35 -5.33 3.00 -5.77
CA PRO A 35 -5.55 3.06 -7.22
C PRO A 35 -5.67 4.49 -7.76
N ILE A 36 -6.24 5.41 -6.97
CA ILE A 36 -6.36 6.83 -7.33
C ILE A 36 -4.97 7.47 -7.40
N CYS A 37 -4.10 7.13 -6.44
CA CYS A 37 -2.74 7.66 -6.39
C CYS A 37 -1.81 7.04 -7.43
N VAL A 38 -1.99 5.76 -7.75
CA VAL A 38 -1.27 5.09 -8.84
C VAL A 38 -1.57 5.77 -10.18
N ALA A 39 -2.83 6.11 -10.46
CA ALA A 39 -3.20 6.83 -11.68
C ALA A 39 -2.52 8.21 -11.79
N LYS A 40 -2.36 8.92 -10.67
CA LYS A 40 -1.65 10.21 -10.61
C LYS A 40 -0.14 10.08 -10.77
N CYS A 41 0.42 8.95 -10.36
CA CYS A 41 1.84 8.62 -10.47
C CYS A 41 2.20 7.85 -11.75
N SER A 42 1.34 7.90 -12.79
CA SER A 42 1.48 7.14 -14.05
C SER A 42 2.84 7.32 -14.74
N ALA A 43 3.46 8.49 -14.64
CA ALA A 43 4.80 8.73 -15.18
C ALA A 43 5.87 7.79 -14.59
N TRP A 44 5.79 7.52 -13.28
CA TRP A 44 6.72 6.60 -12.61
C TRP A 44 6.34 5.14 -12.85
N VAL A 45 5.05 4.83 -12.99
CA VAL A 45 4.57 3.51 -13.39
C VAL A 45 5.15 3.12 -14.75
N ASN A 46 5.12 4.04 -15.72
CA ASN A 46 5.69 3.80 -17.05
C ASN A 46 7.20 3.53 -16.98
N LYS A 47 7.96 4.37 -16.26
CA LYS A 47 9.42 4.18 -16.09
C LYS A 47 9.76 2.85 -15.40
N TYR A 48 8.96 2.43 -14.42
CA TYR A 48 9.14 1.14 -13.77
C TYR A 48 8.88 0.00 -14.76
N ASN A 49 7.77 0.05 -15.51
CA ASN A 49 7.43 -0.96 -16.52
C ASN A 49 8.48 -1.05 -17.65
N ASP A 50 9.03 0.08 -18.08
CA ASP A 50 10.13 0.12 -19.05
C ASP A 50 11.37 -0.58 -18.50
N CYS A 51 11.73 -0.32 -17.24
CA CYS A 51 12.82 -1.01 -16.58
C CYS A 51 12.56 -2.52 -16.47
N VAL A 52 11.36 -2.92 -16.04
CA VAL A 52 10.97 -4.33 -15.91
C VAL A 52 11.09 -5.05 -17.25
N THR A 53 10.63 -4.41 -18.32
CA THR A 53 10.74 -4.95 -19.69
C THR A 53 12.22 -5.12 -20.08
N ARG A 54 13.05 -4.12 -19.81
CA ARG A 54 14.49 -4.18 -20.06
C ARG A 54 15.17 -5.30 -19.28
N VAL A 55 14.90 -5.42 -17.99
CA VAL A 55 15.53 -6.44 -17.12
C VAL A 55 15.06 -7.85 -17.52
N ARG A 56 13.77 -8.03 -17.86
CA ARG A 56 13.25 -9.32 -18.37
C ARG A 56 13.86 -9.75 -19.69
N ALA A 57 14.25 -8.80 -20.55
CA ALA A 57 14.90 -9.10 -21.82
C ALA A 57 16.38 -9.52 -21.67
N ARG A 58 16.98 -9.31 -20.50
CA ARG A 58 18.37 -9.70 -20.24
C ARG A 58 18.46 -11.18 -19.87
N THR A 59 19.51 -11.84 -20.36
CA THR A 59 19.81 -13.25 -20.09
C THR A 59 20.93 -13.44 -19.05
N ASP A 60 21.58 -12.35 -18.63
CA ASP A 60 22.72 -12.38 -17.70
C ASP A 60 22.31 -12.40 -16.22
N GLY A 61 21.01 -12.30 -15.93
CA GLY A 61 20.47 -12.28 -14.56
C GLY A 61 20.90 -11.07 -13.74
N LYS A 62 21.41 -10.01 -14.40
CA LYS A 62 21.92 -8.81 -13.73
C LYS A 62 21.01 -7.60 -13.99
N GLY A 63 20.97 -6.72 -12.99
CA GLY A 63 20.22 -5.47 -13.02
C GLY A 63 18.92 -5.55 -12.22
N ASP A 64 18.58 -4.44 -11.59
CA ASP A 64 17.35 -4.26 -10.83
C ASP A 64 16.59 -3.02 -11.31
N CYS A 65 15.35 -2.90 -10.86
CA CYS A 65 14.49 -1.74 -11.05
C CYS A 65 14.20 -1.04 -9.72
N GLN A 66 15.05 -1.23 -8.71
CA GLN A 66 14.79 -0.80 -7.34
C GLN A 66 14.67 0.72 -7.27
N SER A 67 15.56 1.46 -7.93
CA SER A 67 15.50 2.93 -7.93
C SER A 67 14.21 3.47 -8.56
N GLN A 68 13.69 2.83 -9.61
CA GLN A 68 12.42 3.24 -10.23
C GLN A 68 11.24 2.89 -9.34
N TYR A 69 11.30 1.74 -8.66
CA TYR A 69 10.29 1.31 -7.70
C TYR A 69 10.21 2.24 -6.49
N GLU A 70 11.35 2.64 -5.93
CA GLU A 70 11.41 3.59 -4.81
C GLU A 70 10.81 4.95 -5.18
N LYS A 71 11.10 5.45 -6.39
CA LYS A 71 10.51 6.72 -6.89
C LYS A 71 9.01 6.63 -7.11
N LEU A 72 8.52 5.48 -7.58
CA LEU A 72 7.09 5.21 -7.68
C LEU A 72 6.43 5.20 -6.29
N GLY A 73 7.05 4.51 -5.33
CA GLY A 73 6.61 4.47 -3.93
C GLY A 73 6.54 5.85 -3.29
N GLU A 74 7.60 6.64 -3.44
CA GLU A 74 7.67 8.04 -2.95
C GLU A 74 6.50 8.88 -3.48
N CYS A 75 6.19 8.77 -4.78
CA CYS A 75 5.06 9.47 -5.39
C CYS A 75 3.71 9.01 -4.81
N ILE A 76 3.51 7.70 -4.68
CA ILE A 76 2.26 7.13 -4.15
C ILE A 76 2.07 7.54 -2.69
N ASP A 77 3.11 7.41 -1.86
CA ASP A 77 3.05 7.75 -0.44
C ASP A 77 2.79 9.26 -0.24
N TRP A 78 3.44 10.11 -1.04
CA TRP A 78 3.15 11.55 -1.04
C TRP A 78 1.69 11.85 -1.42
N CYS A 79 1.18 11.18 -2.46
CA CYS A 79 -0.21 11.32 -2.87
C CYS A 79 -1.19 10.84 -1.79
N LEU A 80 -0.95 9.69 -1.16
CA LEU A 80 -1.80 9.14 -0.09
C LEU A 80 -1.84 10.07 1.12
N CYS A 81 -0.70 10.66 1.48
CA CYS A 81 -0.59 11.60 2.59
C CYS A 81 -1.32 12.92 2.31
N LYS A 82 -1.08 13.54 1.15
CA LYS A 82 -1.61 14.89 0.86
C LYS A 82 -3.00 14.88 0.24
N GLN A 83 -3.23 14.04 -0.75
CA GLN A 83 -4.44 14.06 -1.58
C GLN A 83 -5.43 12.97 -1.19
N GLY A 84 -4.92 11.76 -0.94
CA GLY A 84 -5.73 10.65 -0.43
C GLY A 84 -6.23 10.88 1.00
N ARG A 85 -5.58 11.81 1.72
CA ARG A 85 -5.88 12.14 3.13
C ARG A 85 -6.02 10.88 3.98
N LEU A 86 -5.08 9.95 3.82
CA LEU A 86 -5.11 8.63 4.47
C LEU A 86 -5.33 8.74 5.99
N PHE A 87 -4.70 9.73 6.63
CA PHE A 87 -4.82 9.97 8.07
C PHE A 87 -6.22 10.42 8.52
N ASP A 88 -7.06 10.96 7.64
CA ASP A 88 -8.45 11.28 7.99
C ASP A 88 -9.29 10.01 8.26
N TYR A 89 -8.87 8.88 7.68
CA TYR A 89 -9.50 7.57 7.86
C TYR A 89 -8.91 6.78 9.04
N LEU A 90 -7.75 7.19 9.56
CA LEU A 90 -7.04 6.54 10.66
C LEU A 90 -7.23 7.38 11.93
N LYS A 91 -8.37 7.19 12.62
CA LYS A 91 -8.70 7.85 13.89
C LYS A 91 -8.53 6.90 15.07
#